data_AF-A0A1I2U8G9-F1
#
_entry.id   AF-A0A1I2U8G9-F1
#
_cell.length_a   1.000
_cell.length_b   1.000
_cell.length_c   1.000
_cell.angle_alpha   90.00
_cell.angle_beta   90.00
_cell.angle_gamma   90.00
#
_symmetry.space_group_name_H-M   'P 1'
#
loop_
_entity.id
_entity.type
_entity.pdbx_description
1 polymer ?
#
loop_
_entity_poly.entity_id
_entity_poly.type
_entity_poly.pdbx_seq_one_letter_code
_entity_poly.pdbx_strand_id
1 'polypeptide(L)'
;MCYSRIYQNYREMLIKAFPRPGTMCCWERRPIERSFREGVPAWQISIGICYKSCWACHIKEKMEKTEKERHYSTINENRMSRMMKEMRAEIARLRPVIPFSEGDISMVRNQAKKTMNTKILSDPEGWYVAMVLSGYLSDDRSERLRLSDILHAHMTGISASLVYTNPYYENIFIPEELTFGSHHYERLGYEQGEIIELNPDLVDGMYVPHYGYMRDYLEVPCITEDKPEESVWMSLSPGEIITMKEDIEAAKGSILTLGLGLGYYAYMTARKPEVTEVTVIERDAETITLFENYIRMQLGKDPGGRDIAEKIRIVQTDAFTYMNNVKDGEYDMIFADLWEGPFDGKPMYQELHRMTQGFRKTEMRYWILPQMLSI
;
A
#
# COMPACT_ATOMS: atom_id res chain seq x y z
N MET A 1 13.51 24.75 -14.48
CA MET A 1 14.54 25.59 -13.80
C MET A 1 14.32 25.77 -12.29
N CYS A 2 13.17 25.41 -11.68
CA CYS A 2 13.02 25.41 -10.21
C CYS A 2 13.67 24.20 -9.50
N TYR A 3 13.71 23.03 -10.14
CA TYR A 3 14.26 21.80 -9.54
C TYR A 3 15.73 21.91 -9.09
N SER A 4 16.60 22.60 -9.85
CA SER A 4 18.02 22.69 -9.50
C SER A 4 18.29 23.58 -8.28
N ARG A 5 17.46 24.60 -8.05
CA ARG A 5 17.63 25.53 -6.93
C ARG A 5 17.15 24.93 -5.61
N ILE A 6 16.07 24.14 -5.68
CA ILE A 6 15.56 23.35 -4.55
C ILE A 6 16.59 22.28 -4.15
N TYR A 7 17.11 21.53 -5.13
CA TYR A 7 18.11 20.49 -4.90
C TYR A 7 19.43 21.06 -4.32
N GLN A 8 19.89 22.23 -4.78
CA GLN A 8 21.07 22.90 -4.21
C GLN A 8 20.85 23.34 -2.75
N ASN A 9 19.68 23.92 -2.43
CA ASN A 9 19.35 24.33 -1.07
C ASN A 9 19.30 23.14 -0.09
N TYR A 10 18.80 21.98 -0.51
CA TYR A 10 18.78 20.77 0.34
C TYR A 10 20.15 20.14 0.52
N ARG A 11 21.01 20.13 -0.51
CA ARG A 11 22.40 19.68 -0.40
C ARG A 11 23.17 20.51 0.63
N GLU A 12 22.94 21.83 0.66
CA GLU A 12 23.48 22.71 1.70
C GLU A 12 22.87 22.46 3.09
N MET A 13 21.59 22.08 3.14
CA MET A 13 20.90 21.82 4.39
C MET A 13 21.33 20.52 5.06
N LEU A 14 21.54 19.44 4.30
CA LEU A 14 22.13 18.19 4.83
C LEU A 14 23.53 18.44 5.41
N ILE A 15 24.28 19.38 4.83
CA ILE A 15 25.58 19.84 5.34
C ILE A 15 25.43 20.65 6.64
N LYS A 16 24.39 21.49 6.77
CA LYS A 16 24.13 22.33 7.96
C LYS A 16 23.39 21.60 9.10
N ALA A 17 22.64 20.55 8.79
CA ALA A 17 21.84 19.78 9.74
C ALA A 17 22.70 19.00 10.75
N PHE A 18 23.91 18.62 10.34
CA PHE A 18 24.80 17.77 11.14
C PHE A 18 26.26 18.26 11.06
N PRO A 19 26.70 19.14 11.98
CA PRO A 19 28.09 19.62 12.01
C PRO A 19 29.09 18.48 12.28
N ARG A 20 30.31 18.62 11.78
CA ARG A 20 31.41 17.65 11.91
C ARG A 20 31.70 17.36 13.39
N PRO A 21 31.93 16.10 13.81
CA PRO A 21 32.34 15.82 15.18
C PRO A 21 33.78 16.27 15.40
N GLY A 22 33.98 17.20 16.32
CA GLY A 22 35.29 17.67 16.71
C GLY A 22 35.31 18.07 18.18
N THR A 23 35.41 17.07 19.07
CA THR A 23 36.38 16.98 20.18
C THR A 23 36.01 15.82 21.11
N MET A 24 36.91 14.84 21.16
CA MET A 24 36.92 13.69 22.07
C MET A 24 37.04 14.14 23.53
N CYS A 25 36.30 13.49 24.43
CA CYS A 25 36.68 13.41 25.84
C CYS A 25 36.94 11.94 26.20
N CYS A 26 38.19 11.64 26.51
CA CYS A 26 38.70 10.35 26.95
C CYS A 26 38.03 9.92 28.26
N TRP A 27 37.62 8.66 28.35
CA TRP A 27 37.49 7.96 29.63
C TRP A 27 38.18 6.60 29.56
N GLU A 28 38.83 6.30 30.67
CA GLU A 28 39.91 5.36 30.89
C GLU A 28 39.49 3.88 30.78
N ARG A 29 40.39 3.06 30.23
CA ARG A 29 40.32 1.60 30.37
C ARG A 29 40.81 1.21 31.77
N ARG A 30 40.07 0.31 32.44
CA ARG A 30 40.65 -0.60 33.44
C ARG A 30 40.61 -2.04 32.93
N PRO A 31 41.67 -2.83 33.16
CA PRO A 31 41.73 -4.23 32.75
C PRO A 31 41.21 -5.16 33.85
N ILE A 32 40.68 -6.31 33.46
CA ILE A 32 40.51 -7.46 34.35
C ILE A 32 41.38 -8.60 33.79
N GLU A 33 42.33 -9.02 34.62
CA GLU A 33 43.22 -10.14 34.40
C GLU A 33 42.82 -11.33 35.30
N ARG A 34 43.21 -12.54 34.82
CA ARG A 34 43.31 -13.86 35.48
C ARG A 34 42.02 -14.69 35.65
N SER A 35 42.01 -16.02 35.42
CA SER A 35 43.03 -16.97 34.95
C SER A 35 42.43 -18.38 34.79
N PHE A 36 42.82 -19.08 33.71
CA PHE A 36 43.13 -20.52 33.56
C PHE A 36 42.16 -21.64 34.05
N ARG A 37 41.84 -22.58 33.14
CA ARG A 37 42.49 -23.92 33.06
C ARG A 37 42.08 -24.69 31.79
N GLU A 38 43.00 -25.57 31.39
CA GLU A 38 43.16 -26.25 30.11
C GLU A 38 42.32 -27.53 29.92
N GLY A 39 42.09 -27.89 28.65
CA GLY A 39 42.03 -29.29 28.19
C GLY A 39 40.66 -29.83 27.77
N VAL A 40 40.45 -30.02 26.46
CA VAL A 40 40.02 -31.25 25.74
C VAL A 40 39.48 -30.85 24.34
N PRO A 41 39.81 -31.57 23.24
CA PRO A 41 39.58 -31.16 21.85
C PRO A 41 38.26 -31.67 21.24
N ALA A 42 38.02 -31.20 20.02
CA ALA A 42 36.81 -31.26 19.21
C ALA A 42 36.16 -32.64 18.96
N TRP A 43 34.86 -32.55 18.64
CA TRP A 43 33.94 -33.51 17.99
C TRP A 43 33.00 -34.34 18.89
N GLN A 44 31.71 -34.27 18.51
CA GLN A 44 30.55 -35.03 19.00
C GLN A 44 29.98 -34.70 20.39
N ILE A 45 29.09 -33.70 20.43
CA ILE A 45 27.88 -33.76 21.25
C ILE A 45 26.69 -33.40 20.37
N SER A 46 25.96 -34.44 19.94
CA SER A 46 24.61 -34.33 19.39
C SER A 46 23.67 -33.94 20.54
N ILE A 47 23.14 -32.73 20.51
CA ILE A 47 21.96 -32.36 21.30
C ILE A 47 20.92 -31.83 20.33
N GLY A 48 19.88 -32.62 20.13
CA GLY A 48 18.64 -32.15 19.54
C GLY A 48 18.05 -31.05 20.41
N ILE A 49 17.80 -29.90 19.81
CA ILE A 49 16.92 -28.88 20.38
C ILE A 49 15.74 -28.75 19.43
N CYS A 50 14.73 -29.55 19.75
CA CYS A 50 13.30 -29.27 19.70
C CYS A 50 12.89 -27.99 18.96
N TYR A 51 12.19 -28.17 17.83
CA TYR A 51 11.22 -27.20 17.31
C TYR A 51 10.19 -26.89 18.39
N LYS A 52 10.48 -25.91 19.25
CA LYS A 52 9.43 -25.12 19.89
C LYS A 52 9.08 -23.99 18.94
N SER A 53 8.23 -24.35 18.00
CA SER A 53 7.29 -23.47 17.32
C SER A 53 6.82 -22.39 18.28
N CYS A 54 7.02 -21.15 17.85
CA CYS A 54 6.80 -19.95 18.63
C CYS A 54 5.28 -19.80 18.88
N TRP A 55 4.81 -20.38 19.99
CA TRP A 55 3.46 -20.17 20.52
C TRP A 55 3.19 -18.67 20.71
N ALA A 56 4.24 -17.86 20.91
CA ALA A 56 4.16 -16.39 20.98
C ALA A 56 3.94 -15.69 19.62
N CYS A 57 4.39 -16.24 18.48
CA CYS A 57 4.05 -15.71 17.15
C CYS A 57 2.59 -15.99 16.81
N HIS A 58 2.11 -17.21 17.09
CA HIS A 58 0.71 -17.56 16.84
C HIS A 58 -0.27 -16.88 17.80
N ILE A 59 0.17 -16.55 19.03
CA ILE A 59 -0.62 -15.72 19.95
C ILE A 59 -0.62 -14.26 19.50
N LYS A 60 0.51 -13.71 19.02
CA LYS A 60 0.51 -12.35 18.43
C LYS A 60 -0.39 -12.24 17.20
N GLU A 61 -0.31 -13.17 16.26
CA GLU A 61 -1.17 -13.17 15.07
C GLU A 61 -2.66 -13.38 15.41
N LYS A 62 -2.97 -14.26 16.38
CA LYS A 62 -4.36 -14.47 16.81
C LYS A 62 -4.89 -13.29 17.62
N MET A 63 -4.06 -12.66 18.46
CA MET A 63 -4.44 -11.47 19.23
C MET A 63 -4.60 -10.26 18.28
N GLU A 64 -3.69 -10.03 17.34
CA GLU A 64 -3.84 -8.98 16.30
C GLU A 64 -5.07 -9.21 15.41
N LYS A 65 -5.37 -10.45 15.02
CA LYS A 65 -6.62 -10.77 14.29
C LYS A 65 -7.86 -10.51 15.13
N THR A 66 -7.90 -10.92 16.40
CA THR A 66 -9.08 -10.72 17.26
C THR A 66 -9.22 -9.30 17.80
N GLU A 67 -8.14 -8.52 17.90
CA GLU A 67 -8.19 -7.07 18.15
C GLU A 67 -8.66 -6.31 16.91
N LYS A 68 -8.17 -6.66 15.70
CA LYS A 68 -8.62 -6.05 14.43
C LYS A 68 -10.07 -6.40 14.08
N GLU A 69 -10.54 -7.62 14.31
CA GLU A 69 -11.95 -8.01 14.13
C GLU A 69 -12.89 -7.26 15.11
N ARG A 70 -12.43 -6.97 16.34
CA ARG A 70 -13.16 -6.06 17.25
C ARG A 70 -13.04 -4.60 16.84
N HIS A 71 -11.96 -4.22 16.15
CA HIS A 71 -11.66 -2.85 15.75
C HIS A 71 -12.68 -2.25 14.78
N TYR A 72 -13.27 -3.07 13.90
CA TYR A 72 -14.35 -2.61 13.01
C TYR A 72 -15.64 -2.23 13.75
N SER A 73 -15.81 -2.62 15.02
CA SER A 73 -16.98 -2.24 15.83
C SER A 73 -16.82 -0.90 16.59
N THR A 74 -15.62 -0.32 16.62
CA THR A 74 -15.29 0.96 17.29
C THR A 74 -14.67 1.98 16.34
N ILE A 75 -15.19 2.05 15.11
CA ILE A 75 -14.74 2.97 14.05
C ILE A 75 -14.95 4.47 14.40
N ASN A 76 -15.77 4.79 15.41
CA ASN A 76 -16.19 6.17 15.69
C ASN A 76 -15.13 7.09 16.34
N GLU A 77 -13.94 6.60 16.72
CA GLU A 77 -12.98 7.40 17.50
C GLU A 77 -11.63 7.64 16.81
N ASN A 78 -11.28 6.87 15.78
CA ASN A 78 -9.99 6.99 15.12
C ASN A 78 -9.99 8.18 14.16
N ARG A 79 -9.07 9.12 14.34
CA ARG A 79 -8.93 10.30 13.48
C ARG A 79 -7.46 10.68 13.27
N MET A 80 -7.18 11.34 12.14
CA MET A 80 -5.91 12.04 11.97
C MET A 80 -5.85 13.26 12.90
N SER A 81 -4.64 13.57 13.39
CA SER A 81 -4.38 14.85 14.06
C SER A 81 -4.54 16.01 13.06
N ARG A 82 -4.74 17.25 13.56
CA ARG A 82 -4.77 18.44 12.70
C ARG A 82 -3.52 18.55 11.82
N MET A 83 -2.35 18.34 12.41
CA MET A 83 -1.07 18.35 11.69
C MET A 83 -1.03 17.30 10.59
N MET A 84 -1.52 16.08 10.83
CA MET A 84 -1.55 15.03 9.81
C MET A 84 -2.52 15.36 8.67
N LYS A 85 -3.67 15.97 8.97
CA LYS A 85 -4.62 16.43 7.96
C LYS A 85 -4.03 17.53 7.09
N GLU A 86 -3.34 18.50 7.69
CA GLU A 86 -2.65 19.59 7.00
C GLU A 86 -1.53 19.05 6.11
N MET A 87 -0.69 18.14 6.62
CA MET A 87 0.34 17.45 5.85
C MET A 87 -0.25 16.70 4.64
N ARG A 88 -1.30 15.91 4.87
CA ARG A 88 -1.96 15.14 3.82
C ARG A 88 -2.53 16.04 2.72
N ALA A 89 -3.25 17.09 3.11
CA ALA A 89 -3.82 18.04 2.17
C ALA A 89 -2.74 18.75 1.35
N GLU A 90 -1.62 19.13 1.97
CA GLU A 90 -0.54 19.84 1.29
C GLU A 90 0.21 18.94 0.30
N ILE A 91 0.49 17.68 0.67
CA ILE A 91 1.10 16.70 -0.26
C ILE A 91 0.17 16.42 -1.44
N ALA A 92 -1.13 16.21 -1.19
CA ALA A 92 -2.12 15.98 -2.24
C ALA A 92 -2.25 17.19 -3.18
N ARG A 93 -2.12 18.41 -2.65
CA ARG A 93 -2.14 19.66 -3.42
C ARG A 93 -0.88 19.83 -4.27
N LEU A 94 0.29 19.53 -3.71
CA LEU A 94 1.58 19.76 -4.36
C LEU A 94 1.96 18.67 -5.37
N ARG A 95 1.49 17.42 -5.16
CA ARG A 95 1.86 16.24 -5.94
C ARG A 95 3.38 16.17 -6.22
N PRO A 96 4.22 16.18 -5.17
CA PRO A 96 5.66 16.28 -5.34
C PRO A 96 6.24 15.04 -6.00
N VAL A 97 7.19 15.24 -6.91
CA VAL A 97 8.09 14.19 -7.43
C VAL A 97 9.48 14.46 -6.87
N ILE A 98 10.03 13.50 -6.13
CA ILE A 98 11.31 13.60 -5.41
C ILE A 98 12.35 12.71 -6.09
N PRO A 99 12.99 13.16 -7.18
CA PRO A 99 14.01 12.37 -7.85
C PRO A 99 15.22 12.19 -6.94
N PHE A 100 15.88 11.03 -7.02
CA PHE A 100 17.08 10.74 -6.25
C PHE A 100 18.10 9.95 -7.06
N SER A 101 19.37 10.16 -6.77
CA SER A 101 20.49 9.44 -7.40
C SER A 101 21.23 8.57 -6.39
N GLU A 102 22.02 7.59 -6.88
CA GLU A 102 22.96 6.86 -6.03
C GLU A 102 23.93 7.78 -5.25
N GLY A 103 24.26 8.94 -5.83
CA GLY A 103 25.06 9.97 -5.15
C GLY A 103 24.36 10.55 -3.92
N ASP A 104 23.06 10.82 -4.01
CA ASP A 104 22.23 11.30 -2.91
C ASP A 104 22.14 10.26 -1.79
N ILE A 105 21.83 9.01 -2.16
CA ILE A 105 21.67 7.93 -1.19
C ILE A 105 23.01 7.61 -0.53
N SER A 106 24.11 7.65 -1.28
CA SER A 106 25.47 7.50 -0.74
C SER A 106 25.82 8.61 0.26
N MET A 107 25.42 9.86 -0.02
CA MET A 107 25.61 10.97 0.92
C MET A 107 24.85 10.73 2.24
N VAL A 108 23.57 10.35 2.18
CA VAL A 108 22.78 10.02 3.37
C VAL A 108 23.39 8.86 4.15
N ARG A 109 23.78 7.79 3.46
CA ARG A 109 24.43 6.61 4.05
C ARG A 109 25.74 6.97 4.74
N ASN A 110 26.60 7.77 4.10
CA ASN A 110 27.86 8.23 4.69
C ASN A 110 27.64 9.11 5.91
N GLN A 111 26.60 9.93 5.89
CA GLN A 111 26.23 10.76 7.03
C GLN A 111 25.74 9.90 8.20
N ALA A 112 24.86 8.95 7.94
CA ALA A 112 24.34 8.03 8.95
C ALA A 112 25.45 7.18 9.58
N LYS A 113 26.47 6.76 8.80
CA LYS A 113 27.67 6.09 9.33
C LYS A 113 28.45 6.97 10.31
N LYS A 114 28.62 8.27 9.98
CA LYS A 114 29.36 9.21 10.83
C LYS A 114 28.65 9.48 12.15
N THR A 115 27.32 9.53 12.14
CA THR A 115 26.50 9.79 13.33
C THR A 115 26.07 8.51 14.06
N MET A 116 26.44 7.33 13.53
CA MET A 116 25.99 6.02 14.01
C MET A 116 24.46 5.90 14.09
N ASN A 117 23.74 6.56 13.17
CA ASN A 117 22.28 6.50 13.12
C ASN A 117 21.83 5.23 12.38
N THR A 118 21.52 4.19 13.14
CA THR A 118 21.12 2.87 12.60
C THR A 118 19.78 2.90 11.86
N LYS A 119 18.83 3.74 12.29
CA LYS A 119 17.53 3.94 11.62
C LYS A 119 17.71 4.42 10.18
N ILE A 120 18.59 5.40 9.97
CA ILE A 120 18.87 5.91 8.62
C ILE A 120 19.72 4.91 7.83
N LEU A 121 20.61 4.14 8.48
CA LEU A 121 21.42 3.13 7.79
C LEU A 121 20.61 1.97 7.23
N SER A 122 19.51 1.58 7.88
CA SER A 122 18.65 0.51 7.38
C SER A 122 17.86 0.92 6.15
N ASP A 123 17.54 2.21 6.02
CA ASP A 123 16.80 2.74 4.86
C ASP A 123 17.23 4.19 4.55
N PRO A 124 18.40 4.37 3.90
CA PRO A 124 18.90 5.69 3.56
C PRO A 124 18.11 6.36 2.42
N GLU A 125 17.39 5.58 1.63
CA GLU A 125 16.60 6.05 0.50
C GLU A 125 15.28 6.65 0.98
N GLY A 126 14.50 5.91 1.78
CA GLY A 126 13.29 6.47 2.40
C GLY A 126 13.60 7.66 3.30
N TRP A 127 14.75 7.67 3.99
CA TRP A 127 15.18 8.86 4.74
C TRP A 127 15.44 10.07 3.85
N TYR A 128 16.10 9.88 2.70
CA TYR A 128 16.30 10.97 1.73
C TYR A 128 14.96 11.55 1.28
N VAL A 129 14.03 10.69 0.86
CA VAL A 129 12.72 11.09 0.36
C VAL A 129 11.93 11.80 1.45
N ALA A 130 11.86 11.25 2.67
CA ALA A 130 11.18 11.85 3.81
C ALA A 130 11.77 13.23 4.19
N MET A 131 13.09 13.37 4.17
CA MET A 131 13.76 14.65 4.41
C MET A 131 13.40 15.71 3.37
N VAL A 132 13.44 15.36 2.08
CA VAL A 132 13.11 16.29 1.01
C VAL A 132 11.63 16.65 1.05
N LEU A 133 10.75 15.66 1.23
CA LEU A 133 9.30 15.83 1.37
C LEU A 133 8.96 16.75 2.55
N SER A 134 9.62 16.59 3.69
CA SER A 134 9.40 17.45 4.86
C SER A 134 9.64 18.93 4.57
N GLY A 135 10.55 19.27 3.64
CA GLY A 135 10.82 20.65 3.30
C GLY A 135 9.85 21.26 2.29
N TYR A 136 8.97 20.47 1.67
CA TYR A 136 7.77 21.00 1.02
C TYR A 136 6.70 21.45 2.04
N LEU A 137 6.75 20.90 3.26
CA LEU A 137 5.74 21.12 4.30
C LEU A 137 6.09 22.26 5.25
N SER A 138 7.39 22.52 5.49
CA SER A 138 7.84 23.55 6.42
C SER A 138 9.23 24.06 6.09
N ASP A 139 9.45 25.36 6.25
CA ASP A 139 10.78 25.97 6.20
C ASP A 139 11.53 25.88 7.55
N ASP A 140 10.80 25.66 8.65
CA ASP A 140 11.40 25.56 9.98
C ASP A 140 12.26 24.30 10.10
N ARG A 141 13.48 24.46 10.62
CA ARG A 141 14.44 23.36 10.71
C ARG A 141 13.99 22.28 11.70
N SER A 142 13.43 22.67 12.84
CA SER A 142 13.03 21.72 13.87
C SER A 142 11.78 20.94 13.45
N GLU A 143 10.82 21.61 12.82
CA GLU A 143 9.60 20.99 12.32
C GLU A 143 9.89 20.05 11.16
N ARG A 144 10.80 20.40 10.23
CA ARG A 144 11.23 19.48 9.18
C ARG A 144 11.82 18.18 9.71
N LEU A 145 12.70 18.26 10.71
CA LEU A 145 13.30 17.05 11.30
C LEU A 145 12.22 16.16 11.92
N ARG A 146 11.26 16.76 12.62
CA ARG A 146 10.11 16.05 13.18
C ARG A 146 9.25 15.40 12.10
N LEU A 147 8.91 16.14 11.04
CA LEU A 147 8.12 15.65 9.92
C LEU A 147 8.87 14.55 9.15
N SER A 148 10.17 14.68 8.92
CA SER A 148 10.97 13.63 8.28
C SER A 148 11.02 12.34 9.10
N ASP A 149 11.03 12.44 10.42
CA ASP A 149 10.99 11.26 11.29
C ASP A 149 9.66 10.51 11.20
N ILE A 150 8.55 11.25 11.14
CA ILE A 150 7.19 10.73 10.94
C ILE A 150 7.08 10.12 9.54
N LEU A 151 7.39 10.89 8.50
CA LEU A 151 7.32 10.45 7.11
C LEU A 151 8.18 9.20 6.89
N HIS A 152 9.42 9.16 7.38
CA HIS A 152 10.30 8.00 7.23
C HIS A 152 9.74 6.74 7.91
N ALA A 153 9.03 6.90 9.03
CA ALA A 153 8.39 5.78 9.71
C ALA A 153 7.15 5.24 8.98
N HIS A 154 6.52 6.08 8.14
CA HIS A 154 5.25 5.82 7.45
C HIS A 154 5.40 5.99 5.94
N MET A 155 6.48 5.42 5.39
CA MET A 155 6.76 5.51 3.96
C MET A 155 7.33 4.20 3.43
N THR A 156 6.92 3.85 2.22
CA THR A 156 7.34 2.62 1.53
C THR A 156 7.89 2.93 0.15
N GLY A 157 9.08 2.42 -0.15
CA GLY A 157 9.64 2.46 -1.51
C GLY A 157 9.00 1.38 -2.39
N ILE A 158 8.47 1.78 -3.54
CA ILE A 158 7.73 0.92 -4.46
C ILE A 158 8.57 0.71 -5.71
N SER A 159 9.04 -0.52 -5.93
CA SER A 159 9.79 -0.89 -7.14
C SER A 159 8.86 -1.32 -8.26
N ALA A 160 9.27 -1.09 -9.51
CA ALA A 160 8.55 -1.59 -10.67
C ALA A 160 8.35 -3.12 -10.62
N SER A 161 9.29 -3.85 -10.03
CA SER A 161 9.19 -5.30 -9.84
C SER A 161 8.01 -5.73 -8.97
N LEU A 162 7.60 -4.94 -7.97
CA LEU A 162 6.41 -5.24 -7.16
C LEU A 162 5.15 -5.30 -8.03
N VAL A 163 5.08 -4.43 -9.03
CA VAL A 163 3.96 -4.31 -9.96
C VAL A 163 4.04 -5.40 -11.02
N TYR A 164 5.15 -5.50 -11.74
CA TYR A 164 5.27 -6.37 -12.91
C TYR A 164 5.41 -7.87 -12.60
N THR A 165 5.73 -8.25 -11.35
CA THR A 165 5.65 -9.65 -10.90
C THR A 165 4.28 -10.02 -10.33
N ASN A 166 3.34 -9.08 -10.30
CA ASN A 166 1.98 -9.39 -9.94
C ASN A 166 1.33 -10.25 -11.05
N PRO A 167 0.67 -11.37 -10.72
CA PRO A 167 0.06 -12.26 -11.70
C PRO A 167 -0.89 -11.59 -12.68
N TYR A 168 -1.54 -10.49 -12.30
CA TYR A 168 -2.38 -9.74 -13.23
C TYR A 168 -1.54 -9.14 -14.37
N TYR A 169 -0.41 -8.50 -14.06
CA TYR A 169 0.48 -7.91 -15.07
C TYR A 169 1.22 -8.96 -15.90
N GLU A 170 1.52 -10.12 -15.33
CA GLU A 170 2.16 -11.20 -16.06
C GLU A 170 1.24 -11.86 -17.10
N ASN A 171 -0.07 -11.91 -16.82
CA ASN A 171 -1.02 -12.72 -17.60
C ASN A 171 -2.01 -11.89 -18.42
N ILE A 172 -2.29 -10.65 -18.04
CA ILE A 172 -3.33 -9.83 -18.67
C ILE A 172 -2.68 -8.71 -19.47
N PHE A 173 -2.90 -8.75 -20.78
CA PHE A 173 -2.47 -7.72 -21.72
C PHE A 173 -3.69 -7.08 -22.39
N ILE A 174 -3.89 -5.79 -22.18
CA ILE A 174 -4.92 -5.04 -22.90
C ILE A 174 -4.20 -4.23 -24.00
N PRO A 175 -4.63 -4.32 -25.27
CA PRO A 175 -3.99 -3.63 -26.38
C PRO A 175 -3.89 -2.12 -26.16
N GLU A 176 -2.73 -1.55 -26.44
CA GLU A 176 -2.51 -0.10 -26.45
C GLU A 176 -3.46 0.57 -27.47
N GLU A 177 -3.91 1.79 -27.16
CA GLU A 177 -4.76 2.62 -28.03
C GLU A 177 -6.13 2.00 -28.36
N LEU A 178 -6.59 1.05 -27.55
CA LEU A 178 -7.95 0.53 -27.65
C LEU A 178 -8.95 1.60 -27.21
N THR A 179 -9.86 1.99 -28.10
CA THR A 179 -10.99 2.86 -27.76
C THR A 179 -12.29 2.07 -27.85
N PHE A 180 -13.12 2.17 -26.83
CA PHE A 180 -14.46 1.61 -26.83
C PHE A 180 -15.45 2.64 -26.30
N GLY A 181 -16.30 3.17 -27.19
CA GLY A 181 -17.23 4.23 -26.82
C GLY A 181 -16.50 5.47 -26.32
N SER A 182 -16.75 5.83 -25.06
CA SER A 182 -16.11 6.96 -24.37
C SER A 182 -14.83 6.61 -23.61
N HIS A 183 -14.47 5.33 -23.55
CA HIS A 183 -13.28 4.83 -22.87
C HIS A 183 -12.10 4.69 -23.81
N HIS A 184 -11.00 5.38 -23.51
CA HIS A 184 -9.72 5.23 -24.18
C HIS A 184 -8.74 4.52 -23.27
N TYR A 185 -8.18 3.42 -23.75
CA TYR A 185 -7.21 2.65 -23.02
C TYR A 185 -5.80 3.13 -23.32
N GLU A 186 -5.06 3.43 -22.26
CA GLU A 186 -3.77 4.07 -22.31
C GLU A 186 -2.81 3.48 -21.26
N ARG A 187 -1.60 4.04 -21.22
CA ARG A 187 -0.57 3.73 -20.24
C ARG A 187 -0.35 4.96 -19.36
N LEU A 188 -0.56 4.81 -18.06
CA LEU A 188 -0.26 5.84 -17.08
C LEU A 188 1.17 5.63 -16.55
N GLY A 189 2.05 6.59 -16.80
CA GLY A 189 3.42 6.61 -16.30
C GLY A 189 3.50 7.16 -14.87
N TYR A 190 4.37 6.55 -14.06
CA TYR A 190 4.76 7.01 -12.74
C TYR A 190 6.25 7.30 -12.73
N GLU A 191 6.66 8.50 -12.35
CA GLU A 191 8.05 8.94 -12.37
C GLU A 191 8.83 8.44 -11.15
N GLN A 192 10.15 8.26 -11.28
CA GLN A 192 10.98 7.98 -10.11
C GLN A 192 10.85 9.12 -9.08
N GLY A 193 10.54 8.74 -7.84
CA GLY A 193 10.34 9.66 -6.73
C GLY A 193 8.92 10.22 -6.63
N GLU A 194 8.00 9.85 -7.52
CA GLU A 194 6.60 10.24 -7.41
C GLU A 194 5.98 9.67 -6.13
N ILE A 195 5.20 10.50 -5.44
CA ILE A 195 4.57 10.18 -4.16
C ILE A 195 3.11 9.80 -4.38
N ILE A 196 2.73 8.61 -3.90
CA ILE A 196 1.34 8.15 -3.85
C ILE A 196 0.88 7.96 -2.41
N GLU A 197 -0.39 8.18 -2.14
CA GLU A 197 -0.98 7.88 -0.82
C GLU A 197 -1.36 6.40 -0.72
N LEU A 198 -1.02 5.78 0.40
CA LEU A 198 -1.42 4.42 0.77
C LEU A 198 -2.42 4.46 1.94
N ASN A 199 -2.90 3.30 2.39
CA ASN A 199 -3.71 3.24 3.59
C ASN A 199 -2.91 3.78 4.80
N PRO A 200 -3.46 4.75 5.56
CA PRO A 200 -2.78 5.29 6.72
C PRO A 200 -2.55 4.21 7.77
N ASP A 201 -1.44 4.33 8.49
CA ASP A 201 -1.15 3.50 9.65
C ASP A 201 -1.97 3.95 10.84
N LEU A 202 -2.38 3.00 11.68
CA LEU A 202 -3.03 3.28 12.95
C LEU A 202 -2.00 3.17 14.08
N VAL A 203 -1.66 4.30 14.70
CA VAL A 203 -0.71 4.40 15.80
C VAL A 203 -1.41 5.02 17.00
N ASP A 204 -1.46 4.29 18.12
CA ASP A 204 -2.07 4.75 19.37
C ASP A 204 -3.50 5.33 19.20
N GLY A 205 -4.32 4.70 18.36
CA GLY A 205 -5.70 5.13 18.07
C GLY A 205 -5.81 6.33 17.13
N MET A 206 -4.71 6.76 16.51
CA MET A 206 -4.68 7.86 15.55
C MET A 206 -4.20 7.38 14.18
N TYR A 207 -4.85 7.86 13.13
CA TYR A 207 -4.37 7.64 11.77
C TYR A 207 -3.17 8.53 11.48
N VAL A 208 -2.14 7.95 10.88
CA VAL A 208 -0.93 8.62 10.38
C VAL A 208 -0.85 8.36 8.87
N PRO A 209 -0.77 9.39 8.01
CA PRO A 209 -0.66 9.21 6.58
C PRO A 209 0.53 8.33 6.22
N HIS A 210 0.30 7.34 5.35
CA HIS A 210 1.34 6.47 4.81
C HIS A 210 1.54 6.81 3.34
N TYR A 211 2.78 7.01 2.92
CA TYR A 211 3.11 7.33 1.54
C TYR A 211 3.94 6.25 0.86
N GLY A 212 3.61 5.94 -0.39
CA GLY A 212 4.49 5.22 -1.30
C GLY A 212 5.35 6.22 -2.08
N TYR A 213 6.62 5.91 -2.31
CA TYR A 213 7.42 6.62 -3.31
C TYR A 213 7.94 5.66 -4.37
N MET A 214 7.89 6.06 -5.64
CA MET A 214 8.38 5.23 -6.73
C MET A 214 9.90 5.14 -6.72
N ARG A 215 10.43 3.92 -6.68
CA ARG A 215 11.88 3.66 -6.79
C ARG A 215 12.39 3.77 -8.21
N ASP A 216 11.52 3.44 -9.15
CA ASP A 216 11.81 3.33 -10.58
C ASP A 216 10.65 3.94 -11.36
N TYR A 217 10.91 4.33 -12.60
CA TYR A 217 9.82 4.60 -13.54
C TYR A 217 9.04 3.32 -13.82
N LEU A 218 7.71 3.42 -13.89
CA LEU A 218 6.85 2.32 -14.32
C LEU A 218 5.62 2.86 -15.03
N GLU A 219 4.97 2.00 -15.81
CA GLU A 219 3.72 2.30 -16.48
C GLU A 219 2.68 1.24 -16.12
N VAL A 220 1.44 1.69 -15.99
CA VAL A 220 0.31 0.82 -15.68
C VAL A 220 -0.82 0.99 -16.69
N PRO A 221 -1.67 -0.03 -16.88
CA PRO A 221 -2.89 0.12 -17.66
C PRO A 221 -3.80 1.18 -17.04
N CYS A 222 -4.37 2.05 -17.87
CA CYS A 222 -5.44 2.96 -17.46
C CYS A 222 -6.51 3.12 -18.53
N ILE A 223 -7.67 3.60 -18.10
CA ILE A 223 -8.75 4.07 -18.96
C ILE A 223 -8.93 5.56 -18.69
N THR A 224 -8.90 6.36 -19.75
CA THR A 224 -9.28 7.77 -19.75
C THR A 224 -10.68 7.93 -20.37
N GLU A 225 -11.32 9.06 -20.12
CA GLU A 225 -12.61 9.42 -20.72
C GLU A 225 -12.56 10.77 -21.43
N ASP A 226 -13.43 10.93 -22.43
CA ASP A 226 -13.73 12.18 -23.13
C ASP A 226 -14.38 13.24 -22.19
N LYS A 227 -13.60 13.77 -21.23
CA LYS A 227 -13.96 14.87 -20.32
C LYS A 227 -13.06 16.09 -20.57
N PRO A 228 -13.48 17.32 -20.18
CA PRO A 228 -12.73 18.56 -20.45
C PRO A 228 -11.31 18.60 -19.89
N GLU A 229 -11.05 17.75 -18.90
CA GLU A 229 -9.73 17.35 -18.46
C GLU A 229 -9.67 15.85 -18.78
N GLU A 230 -8.70 15.38 -19.58
CA GLU A 230 -8.42 13.97 -19.84
C GLU A 230 -8.13 13.27 -18.50
N SER A 231 -9.19 12.97 -17.76
CA SER A 231 -9.12 12.43 -16.40
C SER A 231 -9.06 10.92 -16.52
N VAL A 232 -8.01 10.32 -15.97
CA VAL A 232 -7.96 8.88 -15.72
C VAL A 232 -9.25 8.49 -14.99
N TRP A 233 -10.10 7.69 -15.63
CA TRP A 233 -11.31 7.13 -15.03
C TRP A 233 -10.94 6.01 -14.07
N MET A 234 -10.10 5.07 -14.52
CA MET A 234 -9.55 4.02 -13.66
C MET A 234 -8.16 3.62 -14.13
N SER A 235 -7.33 3.15 -13.21
CA SER A 235 -6.05 2.52 -13.53
C SER A 235 -5.87 1.28 -12.66
N LEU A 236 -4.85 0.48 -12.93
CA LEU A 236 -4.34 -0.43 -11.90
C LEU A 236 -3.06 0.19 -11.35
N SER A 237 -3.18 1.02 -10.33
CA SER A 237 -2.05 1.70 -9.71
C SER A 237 -1.23 0.75 -8.83
N PRO A 238 0.06 1.06 -8.56
CA PRO A 238 0.82 0.35 -7.53
C PRO A 238 0.14 0.43 -6.15
N GLY A 239 -0.56 1.54 -5.87
CA GLY A 239 -1.34 1.75 -4.67
C GLY A 239 -2.47 0.73 -4.50
N GLU A 240 -3.19 0.39 -5.57
CA GLU A 240 -4.23 -0.65 -5.56
C GLU A 240 -3.67 -2.03 -5.23
N ILE A 241 -2.57 -2.42 -5.87
CA ILE A 241 -1.90 -3.71 -5.60
C ILE A 241 -1.51 -3.83 -4.13
N ILE A 242 -0.99 -2.75 -3.55
CA ILE A 242 -0.55 -2.73 -2.15
C ILE A 242 -1.76 -2.73 -1.20
N THR A 243 -2.75 -1.87 -1.46
CA THR A 243 -3.86 -1.63 -0.52
C THR A 243 -4.92 -2.73 -0.56
N MET A 244 -5.10 -3.43 -1.69
CA MET A 244 -6.02 -4.57 -1.79
C MET A 244 -5.41 -5.89 -1.32
N LYS A 245 -4.09 -5.95 -1.06
CA LYS A 245 -3.38 -7.20 -0.75
C LYS A 245 -4.02 -7.98 0.39
N GLU A 246 -4.30 -7.32 1.51
CA GLU A 246 -4.91 -7.97 2.69
C GLU A 246 -6.32 -8.50 2.39
N ASP A 247 -7.11 -7.74 1.61
CA ASP A 247 -8.47 -8.12 1.23
C ASP A 247 -8.48 -9.33 0.27
N ILE A 248 -7.52 -9.38 -0.67
CA ILE A 248 -7.31 -10.52 -1.57
C ILE A 248 -6.82 -11.75 -0.79
N GLU A 249 -5.93 -11.57 0.18
CA GLU A 249 -5.43 -12.66 1.03
C GLU A 249 -6.55 -13.30 1.86
N ALA A 250 -7.47 -12.50 2.37
CA ALA A 250 -8.60 -12.94 3.17
C ALA A 250 -9.72 -13.65 2.38
N ALA A 251 -9.85 -13.38 1.08
CA ALA A 251 -10.92 -13.91 0.24
C ALA A 251 -10.97 -15.46 0.22
N LYS A 252 -12.15 -16.02 0.46
CA LYS A 252 -12.43 -17.48 0.38
C LYS A 252 -13.93 -17.70 0.19
N GLY A 253 -14.31 -18.85 -0.37
CA GLY A 253 -15.71 -19.20 -0.61
C GLY A 253 -16.32 -18.42 -1.77
N SER A 254 -17.60 -18.07 -1.67
CA SER A 254 -18.31 -17.25 -2.66
C SER A 254 -18.11 -15.76 -2.37
N ILE A 255 -17.58 -15.04 -3.37
CA ILE A 255 -17.23 -13.62 -3.28
C ILE A 255 -18.22 -12.79 -4.10
N LEU A 256 -18.67 -11.67 -3.55
CA LEU A 256 -19.29 -10.58 -4.30
C LEU A 256 -18.32 -9.40 -4.35
N THR A 257 -18.03 -8.87 -5.52
CA THR A 257 -17.30 -7.62 -5.68
C THR A 257 -18.21 -6.58 -6.30
N LEU A 258 -18.29 -5.41 -5.66
CA LEU A 258 -19.06 -4.27 -6.13
C LEU A 258 -18.07 -3.31 -6.81
N GLY A 259 -18.17 -3.21 -8.14
CA GLY A 259 -17.16 -2.61 -9.01
C GLY A 259 -16.35 -3.69 -9.72
N LEU A 260 -16.21 -3.57 -11.05
CA LEU A 260 -15.34 -4.42 -11.86
C LEU A 260 -13.93 -3.85 -11.97
N GLY A 261 -13.81 -2.53 -12.16
CA GLY A 261 -12.54 -1.89 -12.53
C GLY A 261 -11.94 -2.54 -13.77
N LEU A 262 -10.62 -2.72 -13.79
CA LEU A 262 -9.94 -3.54 -14.80
C LEU A 262 -10.05 -5.06 -14.51
N GLY A 263 -10.90 -5.49 -13.56
CA GLY A 263 -11.06 -6.89 -13.18
C GLY A 263 -9.94 -7.43 -12.28
N TYR A 264 -9.08 -6.56 -11.73
CA TYR A 264 -7.95 -6.95 -10.90
C TYR A 264 -8.36 -7.76 -9.67
N TYR A 265 -9.24 -7.22 -8.82
CA TYR A 265 -9.68 -7.89 -7.60
C TYR A 265 -10.40 -9.22 -7.92
N ALA A 266 -11.28 -9.20 -8.92
CA ALA A 266 -12.01 -10.40 -9.37
C ALA A 266 -11.06 -11.50 -9.86
N TYR A 267 -10.05 -11.15 -10.67
CA TYR A 267 -9.04 -12.08 -11.12
C TYR A 267 -8.20 -12.63 -9.97
N MET A 268 -7.66 -11.74 -9.12
CA MET A 268 -6.74 -12.13 -8.05
C MET A 268 -7.42 -13.03 -7.00
N THR A 269 -8.69 -12.77 -6.68
CA THR A 269 -9.47 -13.64 -5.79
C THR A 269 -9.87 -14.94 -6.48
N ALA A 270 -10.31 -14.91 -7.75
CA ALA A 270 -10.65 -16.11 -8.50
C ALA A 270 -9.45 -17.04 -8.75
N ARG A 271 -8.20 -16.57 -8.67
CA ARG A 271 -7.00 -17.43 -8.69
C ARG A 271 -6.83 -18.28 -7.44
N LYS A 272 -7.49 -17.96 -6.33
CA LYS A 272 -7.32 -18.69 -5.06
C LYS A 272 -8.11 -20.01 -5.12
N PRO A 273 -7.48 -21.16 -4.82
CA PRO A 273 -8.19 -22.44 -4.75
C PRO A 273 -9.37 -22.43 -3.78
N GLU A 274 -9.26 -21.67 -2.69
CA GLU A 274 -10.27 -21.54 -1.64
C GLU A 274 -11.50 -20.72 -2.06
N VAL A 275 -11.39 -19.93 -3.14
CA VAL A 275 -12.52 -19.19 -3.71
C VAL A 275 -13.28 -20.11 -4.67
N THR A 276 -14.59 -20.20 -4.50
CA THR A 276 -15.47 -21.06 -5.31
C THR A 276 -16.02 -20.33 -6.52
N GLU A 277 -16.47 -19.10 -6.34
CA GLU A 277 -17.01 -18.21 -7.37
C GLU A 277 -16.78 -16.74 -6.98
N VAL A 278 -16.80 -15.86 -7.99
CA VAL A 278 -16.75 -14.41 -7.84
C VAL A 278 -17.89 -13.83 -8.68
N THR A 279 -18.85 -13.21 -8.01
CA THR A 279 -19.88 -12.38 -8.66
C THR A 279 -19.41 -10.94 -8.68
N VAL A 280 -19.37 -10.33 -9.85
CA VAL A 280 -18.99 -8.92 -10.05
C VAL A 280 -20.23 -8.13 -10.40
N ILE A 281 -20.46 -7.02 -9.69
CA ILE A 281 -21.50 -6.05 -10.03
C ILE A 281 -20.84 -4.85 -10.67
N GLU A 282 -21.23 -4.56 -11.91
CA GLU A 282 -20.74 -3.39 -12.65
C GLU A 282 -21.92 -2.75 -13.37
N ARG A 283 -21.98 -1.41 -13.37
CA ARG A 283 -23.05 -0.67 -14.03
C ARG A 283 -22.66 -0.35 -15.48
N ASP A 284 -21.39 -0.07 -15.70
CA ASP A 284 -20.89 0.45 -16.96
C ASP A 284 -20.74 -0.64 -18.03
N ALA A 285 -21.50 -0.51 -19.11
CA ALA A 285 -21.55 -1.52 -20.17
C ALA A 285 -20.25 -1.58 -20.99
N GLU A 286 -19.54 -0.46 -21.10
CA GLU A 286 -18.29 -0.33 -21.87
C GLU A 286 -17.16 -1.08 -21.14
N THR A 287 -17.03 -0.90 -19.82
CA THR A 287 -16.11 -1.63 -18.94
C THR A 287 -16.39 -3.14 -18.96
N ILE A 288 -17.66 -3.56 -18.90
CA ILE A 288 -18.02 -4.98 -19.00
C ILE A 288 -17.61 -5.54 -20.37
N THR A 289 -17.89 -4.80 -21.45
CA THR A 289 -17.56 -5.24 -22.80
C THR A 289 -16.04 -5.35 -23.00
N LEU A 290 -15.28 -4.41 -22.45
CA LEU A 290 -13.81 -4.49 -22.41
C LEU A 290 -13.34 -5.76 -21.71
N PHE A 291 -13.86 -6.03 -20.51
CA PHE A 291 -13.47 -7.22 -19.77
C PHE A 291 -13.82 -8.50 -20.54
N GLU A 292 -15.05 -8.63 -21.02
CA GLU A 292 -15.53 -9.82 -21.72
C GLU A 292 -14.75 -10.10 -23.01
N ASN A 293 -14.43 -9.06 -23.79
CA ASN A 293 -13.79 -9.21 -25.09
C ASN A 293 -12.26 -9.29 -25.05
N TYR A 294 -11.62 -8.69 -24.05
CA TYR A 294 -10.16 -8.58 -24.02
C TYR A 294 -9.55 -9.28 -22.81
N ILE A 295 -10.13 -9.17 -21.61
CA ILE A 295 -9.51 -9.68 -20.38
C ILE A 295 -9.90 -11.14 -20.11
N ARG A 296 -11.19 -11.50 -20.29
CA ARG A 296 -11.73 -12.81 -19.89
C ARG A 296 -10.99 -14.00 -20.51
N MET A 297 -10.57 -13.89 -21.76
CA MET A 297 -9.86 -14.97 -22.47
C MET A 297 -8.43 -15.21 -21.97
N GLN A 298 -7.86 -14.27 -21.21
CA GLN A 298 -6.47 -14.32 -20.73
C GLN A 298 -6.35 -14.84 -19.29
N LEU A 299 -7.48 -15.06 -18.59
CA LEU A 299 -7.45 -15.37 -17.16
C LEU A 299 -6.79 -16.71 -16.84
N GLY A 300 -6.78 -17.66 -17.78
CA GLY A 300 -6.10 -18.95 -17.60
C GLY A 300 -6.72 -19.79 -16.49
N LYS A 301 -5.89 -20.56 -15.79
CA LYS A 301 -6.33 -21.52 -14.76
C LYS A 301 -5.81 -21.18 -13.37
N ASP A 302 -6.59 -21.52 -12.35
CA ASP A 302 -6.15 -21.46 -10.96
C ASP A 302 -5.13 -22.58 -10.67
N PRO A 303 -4.37 -22.53 -9.55
CA PRO A 303 -3.42 -23.59 -9.18
C PRO A 303 -4.06 -24.98 -8.99
N GLY A 304 -5.39 -25.04 -8.83
CA GLY A 304 -6.16 -26.28 -8.79
C GLY A 304 -6.59 -26.81 -10.16
N GLY A 305 -6.27 -26.10 -11.24
CA GLY A 305 -6.55 -26.49 -12.62
C GLY A 305 -7.93 -26.10 -13.15
N ARG A 306 -8.73 -25.33 -12.38
CA ARG A 306 -10.02 -24.80 -12.83
C ARG A 306 -9.82 -23.58 -13.71
N ASP A 307 -10.67 -23.40 -14.71
CA ASP A 307 -10.67 -22.19 -15.51
C ASP A 307 -11.13 -21.01 -14.65
N ILE A 308 -10.34 -19.94 -14.62
CA ILE A 308 -10.65 -18.75 -13.82
C ILE A 308 -11.84 -18.01 -14.40
N ALA A 309 -12.04 -18.02 -15.72
CA ALA A 309 -13.19 -17.39 -16.36
C ALA A 309 -14.51 -18.04 -15.91
N GLU A 310 -14.54 -19.35 -15.68
CA GLU A 310 -15.73 -20.06 -15.18
C GLU A 310 -16.09 -19.68 -13.74
N LYS A 311 -15.13 -19.18 -12.95
CA LYS A 311 -15.37 -18.71 -11.58
C LYS A 311 -15.95 -17.31 -11.55
N ILE A 312 -15.83 -16.52 -12.62
CA ILE A 312 -16.21 -15.10 -12.64
C ILE A 312 -17.52 -14.90 -13.41
N ARG A 313 -18.56 -14.45 -12.69
CA ARG A 313 -19.85 -14.03 -13.25
C ARG A 313 -20.00 -12.52 -13.10
N ILE A 314 -20.30 -11.83 -14.20
CA ILE A 314 -20.60 -10.40 -14.19
C ILE A 314 -22.11 -10.19 -14.28
N VAL A 315 -22.64 -9.29 -13.45
CA VAL A 315 -24.04 -8.87 -13.48
C VAL A 315 -24.08 -7.36 -13.73
N GLN A 316 -24.63 -6.98 -14.88
CA GLN A 316 -24.76 -5.57 -15.24
C GLN A 316 -25.91 -4.92 -14.47
N THR A 317 -25.61 -4.24 -13.37
CA THR A 317 -26.60 -3.51 -12.56
C THR A 317 -25.93 -2.50 -11.64
N ASP A 318 -26.73 -1.64 -11.03
CA ASP A 318 -26.26 -0.73 -9.98
C ASP A 318 -25.98 -1.52 -8.68
N ALA A 319 -24.83 -1.24 -8.06
CA ALA A 319 -24.36 -1.98 -6.88
C ALA A 319 -25.32 -1.86 -5.69
N PHE A 320 -25.85 -0.66 -5.42
CA PHE A 320 -26.81 -0.46 -4.32
C PHE A 320 -28.16 -1.14 -4.60
N THR A 321 -28.59 -1.10 -5.86
CA THR A 321 -29.79 -1.81 -6.32
C THR A 321 -29.65 -3.32 -6.11
N TYR A 322 -28.50 -3.90 -6.47
CA TYR A 322 -28.21 -5.31 -6.23
C TYR A 322 -28.20 -5.64 -4.73
N MET A 323 -27.51 -4.82 -3.93
CA MET A 323 -27.36 -5.01 -2.49
C MET A 323 -28.69 -5.00 -1.71
N ASN A 324 -29.76 -4.38 -2.23
CA ASN A 324 -31.09 -4.44 -1.61
C ASN A 324 -31.66 -5.88 -1.51
N ASN A 325 -31.18 -6.79 -2.34
CA ASN A 325 -31.69 -8.16 -2.41
C ASN A 325 -30.75 -9.20 -1.81
N VAL A 326 -29.50 -8.81 -1.52
CA VAL A 326 -28.47 -9.69 -0.95
C VAL A 326 -28.84 -10.03 0.49
N LYS A 327 -28.72 -11.32 0.84
CA LYS A 327 -28.98 -11.82 2.20
C LYS A 327 -27.69 -12.22 2.91
N ASP A 328 -27.70 -12.10 4.24
CA ASP A 328 -26.59 -12.59 5.06
C ASP A 328 -26.33 -14.09 4.84
N GLY A 329 -25.09 -14.43 4.49
CA GLY A 329 -24.65 -15.78 4.17
C GLY A 329 -24.90 -16.23 2.73
N GLU A 330 -25.41 -15.36 1.85
CA GLU A 330 -25.46 -15.62 0.40
C GLU A 330 -24.06 -15.61 -0.22
N TYR A 331 -23.21 -14.72 0.29
CA TYR A 331 -21.78 -14.66 -0.01
C TYR A 331 -20.98 -14.84 1.29
N ASP A 332 -19.81 -15.45 1.19
CA ASP A 332 -18.87 -15.54 2.31
C ASP A 332 -18.20 -14.18 2.55
N MET A 333 -17.93 -13.43 1.48
CA MET A 333 -17.33 -12.10 1.55
C MET A 333 -17.89 -11.18 0.46
N ILE A 334 -18.09 -9.90 0.82
CA ILE A 334 -18.40 -8.82 -0.11
C ILE A 334 -17.26 -7.80 -0.04
N PHE A 335 -16.68 -7.49 -1.19
CA PHE A 335 -15.69 -6.44 -1.37
C PHE A 335 -16.30 -5.28 -2.15
N ALA A 336 -16.13 -4.04 -1.67
CA ALA A 336 -16.66 -2.85 -2.32
C ALA A 336 -15.54 -1.92 -2.78
N ASP A 337 -15.61 -1.54 -4.05
CA ASP A 337 -14.72 -0.62 -4.76
C ASP A 337 -15.53 0.18 -5.79
N LEU A 338 -16.21 1.23 -5.31
CA LEU A 338 -17.22 1.98 -6.09
C LEU A 338 -16.89 3.47 -6.27
N TRP A 339 -15.74 3.93 -5.77
CA TRP A 339 -15.43 5.34 -5.54
C TRP A 339 -14.11 5.73 -6.19
N GLU A 340 -13.97 7.00 -6.50
CA GLU A 340 -12.73 7.60 -6.99
C GLU A 340 -11.73 7.81 -5.85
N GLY A 341 -12.22 8.15 -4.65
CA GLY A 341 -11.36 8.42 -3.52
C GLY A 341 -12.07 8.42 -2.15
N PRO A 342 -11.42 8.94 -1.11
CA PRO A 342 -11.96 8.88 0.24
C PRO A 342 -13.18 9.78 0.46
N PHE A 343 -13.32 10.88 -0.29
CA PHE A 343 -14.37 11.88 -0.07
C PHE A 343 -15.74 11.44 -0.59
N ASP A 344 -15.80 10.86 -1.79
CA ASP A 344 -16.99 10.26 -2.38
C ASP A 344 -17.22 8.83 -1.86
N GLY A 345 -16.15 8.10 -1.54
CA GLY A 345 -16.24 6.76 -0.96
C GLY A 345 -16.85 6.72 0.44
N LYS A 346 -16.57 7.70 1.32
CA LYS A 346 -17.11 7.73 2.69
C LYS A 346 -18.66 7.64 2.77
N PRO A 347 -19.44 8.47 2.05
CA PRO A 347 -20.90 8.33 2.08
C PRO A 347 -21.38 7.00 1.49
N MET A 348 -20.74 6.48 0.44
CA MET A 348 -21.07 5.17 -0.15
C MET A 348 -20.81 4.01 0.83
N TYR A 349 -19.66 4.04 1.51
CA TYR A 349 -19.34 3.12 2.60
C TYR A 349 -20.41 3.17 3.70
N GLN A 350 -20.81 4.37 4.14
CA GLN A 350 -21.82 4.51 5.20
C GLN A 350 -23.17 3.91 4.80
N GLU A 351 -23.56 4.06 3.53
CA GLU A 351 -24.74 3.43 2.99
C GLU A 351 -24.64 1.91 2.94
N LEU A 352 -23.57 1.36 2.34
CA LEU A 352 -23.36 -0.09 2.31
C LEU A 352 -23.27 -0.69 3.71
N HIS A 353 -22.59 -0.01 4.62
CA HIS A 353 -22.50 -0.40 6.02
C HIS A 353 -23.89 -0.45 6.65
N ARG A 354 -24.73 0.58 6.45
CA ARG A 354 -26.13 0.60 6.91
C ARG A 354 -26.96 -0.56 6.36
N MET A 355 -26.80 -0.89 5.07
CA MET A 355 -27.51 -2.02 4.43
C MET A 355 -27.09 -3.37 5.02
N THR A 356 -25.86 -3.48 5.54
CA THR A 356 -25.24 -4.75 5.96
C THR A 356 -25.01 -4.86 7.46
N GLN A 357 -25.48 -3.91 8.29
CA GLN A 357 -25.27 -3.94 9.76
C GLN A 357 -25.79 -5.22 10.44
N GLY A 358 -26.79 -5.87 9.84
CA GLY A 358 -27.38 -7.11 10.32
C GLY A 358 -26.62 -8.37 9.90
N PHE A 359 -25.64 -8.28 9.00
CA PHE A 359 -24.91 -9.44 8.48
C PHE A 359 -23.98 -10.00 9.56
N ARG A 360 -23.90 -11.32 9.64
CA ARG A 360 -23.13 -12.08 10.63
C ARG A 360 -22.36 -13.24 10.00
N LYS A 361 -22.80 -13.72 8.84
CA LYS A 361 -22.19 -14.81 8.07
C LYS A 361 -21.38 -14.30 6.89
N THR A 362 -21.70 -13.11 6.39
CA THR A 362 -20.98 -12.45 5.30
C THR A 362 -19.99 -11.42 5.84
N GLU A 363 -18.73 -11.52 5.43
CA GLU A 363 -17.68 -10.54 5.76
C GLU A 363 -17.73 -9.35 4.78
N MET A 364 -17.77 -8.12 5.31
CA MET A 364 -17.72 -6.90 4.49
C MET A 364 -16.30 -6.31 4.47
N ARG A 365 -15.78 -6.03 3.29
CA ARG A 365 -14.53 -5.31 3.05
C ARG A 365 -14.75 -4.14 2.11
N TYR A 366 -14.01 -3.06 2.33
CA TYR A 366 -14.16 -1.82 1.58
C TYR A 366 -12.75 -1.34 1.22
N TRP A 367 -12.48 -1.19 -0.06
CA TRP A 367 -11.22 -0.66 -0.53
C TRP A 367 -10.94 0.72 0.11
N ILE A 368 -9.69 0.98 0.49
CA ILE A 368 -9.24 2.23 1.13
C ILE A 368 -10.06 2.74 2.34
N LEU A 369 -10.80 1.87 3.04
CA LEU A 369 -11.58 2.28 4.22
C LEU A 369 -10.79 3.10 5.26
N PRO A 370 -9.53 2.75 5.62
CA PRO A 370 -8.75 3.56 6.53
C PRO A 370 -8.58 5.01 6.05
N GLN A 371 -8.47 5.24 4.74
CA GLN A 371 -8.39 6.58 4.16
C GLN A 371 -9.71 7.34 4.34
N MET A 372 -10.87 6.69 4.12
CA MET A 372 -12.19 7.28 4.33
C MET A 372 -12.49 7.62 5.79
N LEU A 373 -12.02 6.78 6.72
CA LEU A 373 -12.21 7.01 8.15
C LEU A 373 -11.31 8.13 8.66
N SER A 374 -10.21 8.40 7.97
CA SER A 374 -9.23 9.42 8.36
C SER A 374 -9.61 10.88 8.01
N ILE A 375 -10.56 11.09 7.09
CA ILE A 375 -11.02 12.44 6.66
C ILE A 375 -11.93 13.13 7.69
#